data_AF-A0A529LME9-F1
#
_entry.id   AF-A0A529LME9-F1
#
_cell.length_a   1.000
_cell.length_b   1.000
_cell.length_c   1.000
_cell.angle_alpha   90.00
_cell.angle_beta   90.00
_cell.angle_gamma   90.00
#
_symmetry.space_group_name_H-M   'P 1'
#
loop_
_entity.id
_entity.type
_entity.pdbx_description
1 polymer ?
#
loop_
_entity_poly.entity_id
_entity_poly.type
_entity_poly.pdbx_seq_one_letter_code
_entity_poly.pdbx_strand_id
1 'polypeptide(L)'
;LIDRRSHIGGNAYDCYNEAGILIHRYGPHIFHTNAQSIIDYLSQFTSWRPYEHRVLAFVDGKLLPIPINLDTINHLYGLELSPAELEEFFASRRETVGEVRTAEDVVVSTVGRELYEKFFRGYTRKQWGV
;
A
#
# COMPACT_ATOMS: atom_id res chain seq x y z
N LEU A 1 13.96 -17.42 25.68
CA LEU A 1 13.58 -17.12 24.29
C LEU A 1 14.55 -17.86 23.37
N ILE A 2 14.07 -18.61 22.39
CA ILE A 2 14.90 -19.38 21.44
C ILE A 2 14.39 -19.06 20.04
N ASP A 3 15.28 -18.62 19.15
CA ASP A 3 15.01 -18.43 17.72
C ASP A 3 16.04 -19.23 16.92
N ARG A 4 15.64 -19.75 15.75
CA ARG A 4 16.54 -20.43 14.81
C ARG A 4 17.46 -19.45 14.08
N ARG A 5 17.08 -18.17 14.02
CA ARG A 5 17.86 -17.09 13.42
C ARG A 5 18.96 -16.65 14.37
N SER A 6 20.04 -16.13 13.82
CA SER A 6 21.18 -15.61 14.58
C SER A 6 20.95 -14.21 15.15
N HIS A 7 19.70 -13.72 15.17
CA HIS A 7 19.33 -12.39 15.64
C HIS A 7 17.88 -12.40 16.16
N ILE A 8 17.54 -11.42 16.99
CA ILE A 8 16.18 -11.21 17.50
C ILE A 8 15.33 -10.40 16.50
N GLY A 9 14.05 -10.17 16.84
CA GLY A 9 13.17 -9.24 16.10
C GLY A 9 12.45 -9.83 14.89
N GLY A 10 12.67 -11.12 14.57
CA GLY A 10 11.96 -11.78 13.48
C GLY A 10 12.22 -11.08 12.14
N ASN A 11 11.17 -10.80 11.36
CA ASN A 11 11.30 -10.10 10.08
C ASN A 11 11.54 -8.59 10.24
N ALA A 12 11.18 -8.01 11.38
CA ALA A 12 11.36 -6.58 11.67
C ALA A 12 12.80 -6.23 12.05
N TYR A 13 13.71 -7.19 12.05
CA TYR A 13 15.13 -6.96 12.30
C TYR A 13 15.76 -6.04 11.24
N ASP A 14 16.42 -4.99 11.70
CA ASP A 14 17.27 -4.11 10.93
C ASP A 14 18.77 -4.31 11.26
N CYS A 15 19.62 -3.91 10.32
CA CYS A 15 21.07 -3.91 10.51
C CYS A 15 21.72 -2.88 9.60
N TYR A 16 22.93 -2.44 9.95
CA TYR A 16 23.76 -1.65 9.05
C TYR A 16 24.31 -2.54 7.93
N ASN A 17 24.25 -2.06 6.69
CA ASN A 17 24.94 -2.67 5.56
C ASN A 17 26.43 -2.25 5.52
N GLU A 18 27.18 -2.77 4.54
CA GLU A 18 28.62 -2.49 4.37
C GLU A 18 28.93 -1.00 4.15
N ALA A 19 27.96 -0.22 3.64
CA ALA A 19 28.08 1.22 3.45
C ALA A 19 27.68 2.04 4.70
N GLY A 20 27.36 1.40 5.82
CA GLY A 20 26.94 2.07 7.05
C GLY A 20 25.51 2.62 7.02
N ILE A 21 24.65 2.13 6.12
CA ILE A 21 23.24 2.53 6.02
C ILE A 21 22.39 1.51 6.79
N LEU A 22 21.51 2.00 7.66
CA LEU A 22 20.53 1.17 8.38
C LEU A 22 19.46 0.66 7.40
N ILE A 23 19.31 -0.66 7.31
CA ILE A 23 18.37 -1.32 6.40
C ILE A 23 17.58 -2.42 7.09
N HIS A 24 16.38 -2.71 6.61
CA HIS A 24 15.64 -3.91 6.99
C HIS A 24 16.09 -5.10 6.15
N ARG A 25 16.55 -6.18 6.80
CA ARG A 25 17.06 -7.36 6.09
C ARG A 25 15.98 -8.12 5.32
N TYR A 26 14.73 -8.06 5.79
CA TYR A 26 13.63 -8.88 5.27
C TYR A 26 12.51 -8.04 4.63
N GLY A 27 12.89 -6.93 3.99
CA GLY A 27 11.96 -6.00 3.36
C GLY A 27 11.49 -4.89 4.30
N PRO A 28 10.90 -3.82 3.75
CA PRO A 28 10.56 -2.62 4.50
C PRO A 28 9.50 -2.90 5.57
N HIS A 29 9.79 -2.53 6.83
CA HIS A 29 8.82 -2.55 7.93
C HIS A 29 8.52 -1.12 8.35
N ILE A 30 7.31 -0.64 8.06
CA ILE A 30 6.84 0.67 8.46
C ILE A 30 5.87 0.48 9.62
N PHE A 31 6.19 1.00 10.80
CA PHE A 31 5.28 0.96 11.93
C PHE A 31 4.12 1.94 11.71
N HIS A 32 2.88 1.46 11.87
CA HIS A 32 1.68 2.28 11.92
C HIS A 32 0.62 1.59 12.79
N THR A 33 -0.16 2.34 13.56
CA THR A 33 -1.28 1.83 14.34
C THR A 33 -2.26 2.94 14.68
N ASN A 34 -3.55 2.60 14.83
CA ASN A 34 -4.57 3.49 15.38
C ASN A 34 -4.77 3.28 16.90
N ALA A 35 -4.08 2.29 17.49
CA ALA A 35 -4.24 1.93 18.90
C ALA A 35 -3.18 2.64 19.77
N GLN A 36 -3.63 3.67 20.52
CA GLN A 36 -2.75 4.43 21.41
C GLN A 36 -2.05 3.53 22.45
N SER A 37 -2.74 2.52 22.99
CA SER A 37 -2.15 1.58 23.95
C SER A 37 -0.93 0.82 23.41
N ILE A 38 -0.89 0.55 22.10
CA ILE A 38 0.26 -0.09 21.45
C ILE A 38 1.41 0.90 21.30
N ILE A 39 1.12 2.17 20.98
CA ILE A 39 2.12 3.24 20.95
C ILE A 39 2.71 3.43 22.35
N ASP A 40 1.87 3.54 23.37
CA ASP A 40 2.30 3.73 24.76
C ASP A 40 3.16 2.57 25.25
N TYR A 41 2.79 1.34 24.91
CA TYR A 41 3.57 0.16 25.24
C TYR A 41 4.95 0.17 24.56
N LEU A 42 4.99 0.36 23.23
CA LEU A 42 6.25 0.33 22.49
C LEU A 42 7.17 1.53 22.81
N SER A 43 6.59 2.66 23.21
CA SER A 43 7.33 3.85 23.65
C SER A 43 8.18 3.61 24.90
N GLN A 44 7.92 2.53 25.65
CA GLN A 44 8.77 2.12 26.78
C GLN A 44 10.12 1.53 26.32
N PHE A 45 10.22 1.11 25.05
CA PHE A 45 11.40 0.42 24.50
C PHE A 45 12.10 1.19 23.37
N THR A 46 11.47 2.22 22.82
CA THR A 46 12.04 3.05 21.76
C THR A 46 11.43 4.45 21.74
N SER A 47 12.14 5.40 21.13
CA SER A 47 11.58 6.70 20.73
C SER A 47 11.06 6.65 19.29
N TRP A 48 10.25 7.65 18.92
CA TRP A 48 9.64 7.75 17.60
C TRP A 48 10.27 8.85 16.76
N ARG A 49 10.48 8.53 15.48
CA ARG A 49 10.69 9.53 14.43
C ARG A 49 9.40 9.64 13.62
N PRO A 50 8.71 10.80 13.63
CA PRO A 50 7.52 11.00 12.81
C PRO A 50 7.84 10.75 11.34
N TYR A 51 7.05 9.87 10.71
CA TYR A 51 7.22 9.48 9.32
C TYR A 51 5.87 9.06 8.73
N GLU A 52 5.56 9.58 7.55
CA GLU A 52 4.37 9.21 6.78
C GLU A 52 4.81 8.55 5.47
N HIS A 53 4.49 7.26 5.35
CA HIS A 53 4.86 6.50 4.17
C HIS A 53 3.99 6.89 2.96
N ARG A 54 4.64 7.09 1.82
CA ARG A 54 3.99 7.40 0.54
C ARG A 54 4.55 6.47 -0.52
N VAL A 55 3.68 5.95 -1.37
CA VAL A 55 4.04 5.01 -2.44
C VAL A 55 3.58 5.56 -3.78
N LEU A 56 4.37 5.32 -4.82
CA LEU A 56 4.03 5.59 -6.20
C LEU A 56 4.00 4.28 -6.98
N ALA A 57 2.96 4.08 -7.79
CA ALA A 57 2.86 3.03 -8.77
C ALA A 57 3.33 3.53 -10.15
N PHE A 58 4.08 2.71 -10.87
CA PHE A 58 4.47 3.02 -12.25
C PHE A 58 3.46 2.40 -13.22
N VAL A 59 2.61 3.23 -13.84
CA VAL A 59 1.52 2.83 -14.73
C VAL A 59 1.52 3.75 -15.95
N ASP A 60 1.44 3.17 -17.14
CA ASP A 60 1.42 3.90 -18.43
C ASP A 60 2.54 4.95 -18.56
N GLY A 61 3.74 4.63 -18.08
CA GLY A 61 4.89 5.54 -18.14
C GLY A 61 4.89 6.65 -17.08
N LYS A 62 3.90 6.68 -16.17
CA LYS A 62 3.74 7.70 -15.13
C LYS A 62 3.96 7.11 -13.74
N LEU A 63 4.55 7.90 -12.84
CA LEU A 63 4.54 7.61 -11.41
C LEU A 63 3.29 8.25 -10.78
N LEU A 64 2.40 7.42 -10.28
CA LEU A 64 1.08 7.82 -9.78
C LEU A 64 0.92 7.43 -8.31
N PRO A 65 0.25 8.23 -7.47
CA PRO A 65 -0.02 7.86 -6.08
C PRO A 65 -0.73 6.51 -5.95
N ILE A 66 -0.35 5.75 -4.93
CA ILE A 66 -1.14 4.61 -4.46
C ILE A 66 -1.24 4.68 -2.92
N PRO A 67 -2.43 4.55 -2.32
CA PRO A 67 -3.74 4.16 -2.89
C PRO A 67 -4.30 5.12 -3.96
N ILE A 68 -5.14 4.60 -4.87
CA ILE A 68 -5.80 5.41 -5.90
C ILE A 68 -6.61 6.52 -5.22
N ASN A 69 -6.32 7.76 -5.59
CA ASN A 69 -6.95 8.97 -5.08
C ASN A 69 -7.28 9.94 -6.24
N LEU A 70 -7.74 11.15 -5.90
CA LEU A 70 -8.06 12.19 -6.89
C LEU A 70 -6.90 12.50 -7.84
N ASP A 71 -5.71 12.73 -7.28
CA ASP A 71 -4.49 13.02 -8.06
C ASP A 71 -4.13 11.87 -9.00
N THR A 72 -4.35 10.63 -8.56
CA THR A 72 -4.13 9.44 -9.39
C THR A 72 -4.97 9.49 -10.65
N ILE A 73 -6.28 9.77 -10.51
CA ILE A 73 -7.22 9.81 -11.63
C ILE A 73 -6.94 11.00 -12.53
N ASN A 74 -6.75 12.19 -11.94
CA ASN A 74 -6.45 13.40 -12.68
C ASN A 74 -5.14 13.26 -13.49
N HIS A 75 -4.07 12.73 -12.89
CA HIS A 75 -2.80 12.56 -13.57
C HIS A 75 -2.79 11.42 -14.60
N LEU A 76 -3.48 10.30 -14.31
CA LEU A 76 -3.55 9.18 -15.24
C LEU A 76 -4.27 9.60 -16.53
N TYR A 77 -5.42 10.24 -16.40
CA TYR A 77 -6.32 10.56 -17.52
C TYR A 77 -6.19 11.99 -18.05
N GLY A 78 -5.40 12.86 -17.41
CA GLY A 78 -5.29 14.27 -17.80
C GLY A 78 -6.58 15.05 -17.53
N LEU A 79 -7.20 14.78 -16.38
CA LEU A 79 -8.45 15.40 -15.94
C LEU A 79 -8.21 16.41 -14.82
N GLU A 80 -9.22 17.22 -14.52
CA GLU A 80 -9.24 18.17 -13.41
C GLU A 80 -10.53 17.97 -12.59
N LEU A 81 -10.79 16.73 -12.19
CA LEU A 81 -11.97 16.40 -11.39
C LEU A 81 -11.85 17.02 -9.98
N SER A 82 -13.01 17.38 -9.43
CA SER A 82 -13.23 17.59 -8.00
C SER A 82 -13.49 16.27 -7.26
N PRO A 83 -13.45 16.25 -5.92
CA PRO A 83 -13.81 15.06 -5.14
C PRO A 83 -15.22 14.51 -5.42
N ALA A 84 -16.19 15.39 -5.74
CA ALA A 84 -17.55 14.96 -6.07
C ALA A 84 -17.60 14.28 -7.44
N GLU A 85 -16.95 14.87 -8.45
CA GLU A 85 -16.87 14.31 -9.80
C GLU A 85 -16.05 13.01 -9.82
N LEU A 86 -15.09 12.84 -8.91
CA LEU A 86 -14.35 11.60 -8.73
C LEU A 86 -15.26 10.45 -8.28
N GLU A 87 -16.20 10.69 -7.38
CA GLU A 87 -17.14 9.66 -6.94
C GLU A 87 -18.08 9.28 -8.09
N GLU A 88 -18.55 10.24 -8.88
CA GLU A 88 -19.32 9.98 -10.11
C GLU A 88 -18.49 9.20 -11.15
N PHE A 89 -17.20 9.55 -11.28
CA PHE A 89 -16.25 8.85 -12.14
C PHE A 89 -16.12 7.37 -11.75
N PHE A 90 -16.06 7.07 -10.45
CA PHE A 90 -16.05 5.69 -9.97
C PHE A 90 -17.41 5.03 -10.10
N ALA A 91 -18.50 5.66 -9.69
CA ALA A 91 -19.86 5.11 -9.75
C ALA A 91 -20.25 4.68 -11.17
N SER A 92 -19.83 5.43 -12.20
CA SER A 92 -20.05 5.09 -13.61
C SER A 92 -19.20 3.92 -14.14
N ARG A 93 -18.20 3.45 -13.39
CA ARG A 93 -17.24 2.40 -13.79
C ARG A 93 -17.24 1.16 -12.91
N ARG A 94 -17.68 1.29 -11.65
CA ARG A 94 -17.78 0.19 -10.68
C ARG A 94 -18.65 -0.94 -11.24
N GLU A 95 -18.19 -2.16 -11.11
CA GLU A 95 -18.99 -3.34 -11.47
C GLU A 95 -19.99 -3.66 -10.37
N THR A 96 -21.23 -4.02 -10.73
CA THR A 96 -22.17 -4.58 -9.76
C THR A 96 -21.76 -6.02 -9.46
N VAL A 97 -21.27 -6.24 -8.25
CA VAL A 97 -20.94 -7.57 -7.73
C VAL A 97 -21.96 -7.94 -6.67
N GLY A 98 -22.68 -9.06 -6.88
CA GLY A 98 -23.76 -9.48 -5.97
C GLY A 98 -23.26 -9.84 -4.57
N GLU A 99 -22.17 -10.59 -4.49
CA GLU A 99 -21.48 -10.92 -3.23
C GLU A 99 -19.97 -10.82 -3.46
N VAL A 100 -19.29 -10.02 -2.64
CA VAL A 100 -17.84 -9.83 -2.71
C VAL A 100 -17.13 -11.01 -2.05
N ARG A 101 -16.41 -11.82 -2.84
CA ARG A 101 -15.73 -13.04 -2.36
C ARG A 101 -14.22 -13.01 -2.54
N THR A 102 -13.72 -12.24 -3.49
CA THR A 102 -12.32 -12.21 -3.89
C THR A 102 -11.71 -10.81 -3.80
N ALA A 103 -10.38 -10.73 -3.81
CA ALA A 103 -9.68 -9.44 -3.88
C ALA A 103 -10.00 -8.69 -5.19
N GLU A 104 -10.27 -9.43 -6.27
CA GLU A 104 -10.74 -8.84 -7.52
C GLU A 104 -12.11 -8.19 -7.34
N ASP A 105 -13.07 -8.89 -6.74
CA ASP A 105 -14.43 -8.38 -6.48
C ASP A 105 -14.40 -7.07 -5.71
N VAL A 106 -13.57 -6.96 -4.67
CA VAL A 106 -13.41 -5.74 -3.88
C VAL A 106 -12.97 -4.57 -4.76
N VAL A 107 -11.97 -4.78 -5.62
CA VAL A 107 -11.41 -3.69 -6.43
C VAL A 107 -12.35 -3.31 -7.57
N VAL A 108 -12.89 -4.28 -8.31
CA VAL A 108 -13.75 -3.98 -9.48
C VAL A 108 -15.08 -3.37 -9.07
N SER A 109 -15.62 -3.75 -7.91
CA SER A 109 -16.81 -3.10 -7.34
C SER A 109 -16.55 -1.71 -6.77
N THR A 110 -15.27 -1.32 -6.58
CA THR A 110 -14.89 -0.01 -6.00
C THR A 110 -14.30 0.96 -7.01
N VAL A 111 -13.56 0.50 -8.02
CA VAL A 111 -12.91 1.41 -9.00
C VAL A 111 -13.11 0.98 -10.45
N GLY A 112 -13.82 -0.13 -10.69
CA GLY A 112 -14.07 -0.67 -12.02
C GLY A 112 -12.92 -1.50 -12.60
N ARG A 113 -13.24 -2.20 -13.70
CA ARG A 113 -12.33 -3.15 -14.38
C ARG A 113 -11.00 -2.53 -14.77
N GLU A 114 -11.04 -1.37 -15.43
CA GLU A 114 -9.85 -0.78 -16.05
C GLU A 114 -8.78 -0.44 -15.00
N LEU A 115 -9.18 0.20 -13.90
CA LEU A 115 -8.26 0.55 -12.81
C LEU A 115 -7.78 -0.69 -12.05
N TYR A 116 -8.63 -1.71 -11.87
CA TYR A 116 -8.20 -3.02 -11.37
C TYR A 116 -7.07 -3.60 -12.24
N GLU A 117 -7.23 -3.58 -13.56
CA GLU A 117 -6.25 -4.16 -14.47
C GLU A 117 -4.92 -3.41 -14.49
N LYS A 118 -4.98 -2.08 -14.44
CA LYS A 118 -3.79 -1.20 -14.45
C LYS A 118 -2.99 -1.27 -13.15
N PHE A 119 -3.65 -1.25 -11.99
CA PHE A 119 -2.97 -1.09 -10.70
C PHE A 119 -2.85 -2.39 -9.89
N PHE A 120 -3.81 -3.32 -10.03
CA PHE A 120 -3.91 -4.46 -9.11
C PHE A 120 -3.61 -5.80 -9.78
N ARG A 121 -4.27 -6.12 -10.91
CA ARG A 121 -4.16 -7.46 -11.55
C ARG A 121 -2.72 -7.89 -11.78
N GLY A 122 -1.92 -7.03 -12.43
CA GLY A 122 -0.52 -7.34 -12.74
C GLY A 122 0.35 -7.46 -11.49
N TYR A 123 0.12 -6.60 -10.49
CA TYR A 123 0.85 -6.64 -9.23
C TYR A 123 0.52 -7.90 -8.43
N THR A 124 -0.77 -8.24 -8.29
CA THR A 124 -1.25 -9.44 -7.60
C THR A 124 -0.67 -10.71 -8.23
N ARG A 125 -0.71 -10.84 -9.56
CA ARG A 125 -0.10 -11.96 -10.29
C ARG A 125 1.39 -12.11 -10.00
N LYS A 126 2.13 -11.01 -10.03
CA LYS A 126 3.57 -11.00 -9.75
C LYS A 126 3.88 -11.40 -8.30
N GLN A 127 3.11 -10.88 -7.35
CA GLN A 127 3.36 -11.08 -5.92
C GLN A 127 2.95 -12.49 -5.46
N TRP A 128 1.86 -13.03 -6.00
CA TRP A 128 1.22 -14.25 -5.49
C TRP A 128 1.30 -15.44 -6.45
N GLY A 129 1.67 -15.22 -7.72
CA GLY A 129 1.79 -16.29 -8.73
C GLY A 129 0.45 -16.87 -9.19
N VAL A 130 -0.65 -16.14 -8.98
CA VAL A 130 -2.04 -16.51 -9.37
C VAL A 130 -2.62 -15.55 -10.38
#